data_AF-A0B640-F1
#
_entry.id   AF-A0B640-F1
#
_cell.length_a   1.000
_cell.length_b   1.000
_cell.length_c   1.000
_cell.angle_alpha   90.00
_cell.angle_beta   90.00
_cell.angle_gamma   90.00
#
_symmetry.space_group_name_H-M   'P 1'
#
loop_
_entity.id
_entity.type
_entity.pdbx_description
1 polymer ?
#
loop_
_entity_poly.entity_id
_entity_poly.type
_entity_poly.pdbx_seq_one_letter_code
_entity_poly.pdbx_strand_id
1 'polypeptide(L)'
;MYTRLSFVFIMLVMLLTISSAQEPLWLGRGATEDVMNLNVGARSPGYVPAFGTSGFAAPASPQVMALSTSAMVHQAESLLSEMKRERDEILSIYNLTRKMAVYASENASIARSMAESAEMNARRAETSAYECRVALNETESVRSEILSIYNLTRKMAVYASENASIARSMAESAEMNARRAETSAYECRVALNETESVRSEILSIYNLTRKMAVYASENASIARSMAESAEMNARRAETSAYEFRMAINTSS
;
A
#
# COMPACT_ATOMS: atom_id res chain seq x y z
N MET A 1 -44.52 -12.94 -21.46
CA MET A 1 -44.79 -13.83 -22.62
C MET A 1 -46.27 -13.88 -22.99
N TYR A 2 -47.20 -13.95 -22.03
CA TYR A 2 -48.65 -14.09 -22.28
C TYR A 2 -49.29 -12.97 -23.12
N THR A 3 -48.86 -11.72 -22.96
CA THR A 3 -49.47 -10.55 -23.64
C THR A 3 -49.29 -10.55 -25.16
N ARG A 4 -48.19 -11.12 -25.68
CA ARG A 4 -47.94 -11.20 -27.13
C ARG A 4 -48.75 -12.30 -27.80
N LEU A 5 -49.02 -13.39 -27.09
CA LEU A 5 -49.83 -14.51 -27.58
C LEU A 5 -51.32 -14.12 -27.68
N SER A 6 -51.82 -13.37 -26.70
CA SER A 6 -53.21 -12.87 -26.68
C SER A 6 -53.51 -11.93 -27.86
N PHE A 7 -52.56 -11.09 -28.27
CA PHE A 7 -52.75 -10.14 -29.36
C PHE A 7 -52.87 -10.84 -30.72
N VAL A 8 -52.06 -11.87 -30.95
CA VAL A 8 -52.12 -12.69 -32.17
C VAL A 8 -53.43 -13.47 -32.24
N PHE A 9 -53.90 -14.01 -31.10
CA PHE A 9 -55.16 -14.75 -31.04
C PHE A 9 -56.38 -13.85 -31.32
N ILE A 10 -56.40 -12.62 -30.79
CA ILE A 10 -57.48 -11.65 -31.04
C ILE A 10 -57.48 -11.19 -32.51
N MET A 11 -56.31 -10.95 -33.12
CA MET A 11 -56.21 -10.66 -34.56
C MET A 11 -56.73 -11.82 -35.42
N LEU A 12 -56.40 -13.06 -35.05
CA LEU A 12 -56.85 -14.25 -35.79
C LEU A 12 -58.37 -14.43 -35.72
N VAL A 13 -58.98 -14.19 -34.54
CA VAL A 13 -60.43 -14.24 -34.36
C VAL A 13 -61.13 -13.12 -35.15
N MET A 14 -60.58 -11.91 -35.17
CA MET A 14 -61.12 -10.79 -35.97
C MET A 14 -61.06 -11.06 -37.48
N LEU A 15 -59.98 -11.69 -37.97
CA LEU A 15 -59.85 -12.12 -39.36
C LEU A 15 -60.85 -13.24 -39.73
N LEU A 16 -61.12 -14.16 -38.80
CA LEU A 16 -62.12 -15.23 -38.98
C LEU A 16 -63.56 -14.70 -39.04
N THR A 17 -63.90 -13.66 -38.27
CA THR A 17 -65.25 -13.08 -38.25
C THR A 17 -65.64 -12.28 -39.50
N ILE A 18 -64.67 -11.84 -40.30
CA ILE A 18 -64.95 -11.13 -41.57
C ILE A 18 -65.34 -12.13 -42.67
N SER A 19 -64.98 -13.41 -42.52
CA SER A 19 -65.14 -14.41 -43.57
C SER A 19 -66.51 -15.11 -43.59
N SER A 20 -67.40 -14.89 -42.61
CA SER A 20 -68.63 -15.70 -42.45
C SER A 20 -69.95 -14.97 -42.68
N ALA A 21 -69.95 -13.81 -43.34
CA ALA A 21 -71.18 -13.06 -43.62
C ALA A 21 -71.31 -12.61 -45.09
N GLN A 22 -70.90 -13.46 -46.04
CA GLN A 22 -71.29 -13.29 -47.44
C GLN A 22 -72.46 -14.22 -47.75
N GLU A 23 -73.67 -13.65 -47.79
CA GLU A 23 -74.83 -14.27 -48.44
C GLU A 23 -74.47 -14.63 -49.91
N PRO A 24 -75.02 -15.72 -50.47
CA PRO A 24 -74.71 -16.10 -51.84
C PRO A 24 -75.10 -14.98 -52.80
N LEU A 25 -74.11 -14.41 -53.47
CA LEU A 25 -74.29 -13.38 -54.49
C LEU A 25 -75.17 -13.97 -55.61
N TRP A 26 -76.40 -13.48 -55.73
CA TRP A 26 -77.36 -14.02 -56.70
C TRP A 26 -76.98 -13.57 -58.12
N LEU A 27 -76.28 -14.43 -58.85
CA LEU A 27 -75.75 -14.18 -60.20
C LEU A 27 -76.75 -14.49 -61.34
N GLY A 28 -78.03 -14.69 -61.03
CA GLY A 28 -79.04 -15.09 -62.00
C GLY A 28 -78.99 -16.59 -62.34
N ARG A 29 -79.90 -17.05 -63.21
CA ARG A 29 -80.00 -18.45 -63.65
C ARG A 29 -79.04 -18.67 -64.80
N GLY A 30 -77.78 -19.05 -64.54
CA GLY A 30 -76.70 -19.17 -65.53
C GLY A 30 -77.01 -20.00 -66.80
N ALA A 31 -77.75 -19.41 -67.74
CA ALA A 31 -77.89 -19.86 -69.11
C ALA A 31 -76.67 -19.39 -69.91
N THR A 32 -76.24 -20.15 -70.92
CA THR A 32 -75.03 -19.87 -71.73
C THR A 32 -75.08 -18.55 -72.51
N GLU A 33 -76.23 -17.90 -72.58
CA GLU A 33 -76.44 -16.61 -73.27
C GLU A 33 -76.65 -15.42 -72.30
N ASP A 34 -76.67 -15.67 -70.98
CA ASP A 34 -76.85 -14.60 -69.99
C ASP A 34 -75.54 -13.88 -69.70
N VAL A 35 -75.47 -12.60 -70.09
CA VAL A 35 -74.33 -11.74 -69.82
C VAL A 35 -74.44 -11.14 -68.42
N MET A 36 -73.55 -11.51 -67.50
CA MET A 36 -73.64 -11.11 -66.10
C MET A 36 -72.88 -9.80 -65.82
N ASN A 37 -73.55 -8.83 -65.18
CA ASN A 37 -72.92 -7.61 -64.68
C ASN A 37 -72.35 -7.82 -63.27
N LEU A 38 -71.03 -7.95 -63.16
CA LEU A 38 -70.34 -8.16 -61.88
C LEU A 38 -70.35 -6.91 -60.97
N ASN A 39 -70.72 -5.74 -61.48
CA ASN A 39 -70.75 -4.48 -60.71
C ASN A 39 -72.09 -4.26 -59.98
N VAL A 40 -73.18 -4.90 -60.42
CA VAL A 40 -74.52 -4.74 -59.81
C VAL A 40 -74.69 -5.58 -58.54
N GLY A 41 -73.82 -6.58 -58.33
CA GLY A 41 -73.82 -7.42 -57.11
C GLY A 41 -73.31 -6.71 -55.85
N ALA A 42 -72.77 -5.49 -55.93
CA ALA A 42 -72.13 -4.81 -54.80
C ALA A 42 -73.02 -3.79 -54.06
N ARG A 43 -74.36 -3.82 -54.21
CA ARG A 43 -75.26 -2.94 -53.43
C ARG A 43 -75.53 -3.52 -52.04
N SER A 44 -75.30 -2.72 -50.99
CA SER A 44 -75.38 -3.16 -49.60
C SER A 44 -76.80 -3.63 -49.21
N PRO A 45 -76.92 -4.57 -48.25
CA PRO A 45 -78.23 -4.98 -47.73
C PRO A 45 -78.90 -3.77 -47.06
N GLY A 46 -80.13 -3.43 -47.46
CA GLY A 46 -80.93 -2.36 -46.82
C GLY A 46 -81.57 -1.33 -47.73
N TYR A 47 -81.48 -1.44 -49.06
CA TYR A 47 -82.11 -0.48 -49.97
C TYR A 47 -83.64 -0.70 -50.06
N VAL A 48 -84.42 0.15 -49.40
CA VAL A 48 -85.89 0.19 -49.52
C VAL A 48 -86.27 1.06 -50.72
N PRO A 49 -87.02 0.57 -51.71
CA PRO A 49 -87.45 1.38 -52.84
C PRO A 49 -88.46 2.45 -52.38
N ALA A 50 -88.09 3.73 -52.53
CA ALA A 50 -89.03 4.84 -52.32
C ALA A 50 -90.02 4.89 -53.50
N PHE A 51 -91.32 4.80 -53.18
CA PHE A 51 -92.39 5.03 -54.16
C PHE A 51 -92.48 6.53 -54.45
N GLY A 52 -92.07 6.95 -55.65
CA GLY A 52 -92.39 8.26 -56.19
C GLY A 52 -93.87 8.32 -56.61
N THR A 53 -94.53 9.46 -56.37
CA THR A 53 -95.93 9.76 -56.69
C THR A 53 -96.31 9.71 -58.18
N SER A 54 -95.38 9.33 -59.06
CA SER A 54 -95.57 9.18 -60.50
C SER A 54 -95.52 7.73 -61.01
N GLY A 55 -95.69 6.74 -60.12
CA GLY A 55 -95.98 5.36 -60.53
C GLY A 55 -94.80 4.54 -61.09
N PHE A 56 -93.57 5.06 -61.02
CA PHE A 56 -92.37 4.24 -61.28
C PHE A 56 -91.81 3.71 -59.95
N ALA A 57 -92.07 2.44 -59.67
CA ALA A 57 -91.36 1.70 -58.63
C ALA A 57 -90.07 1.13 -59.21
N ALA A 58 -88.92 1.42 -58.57
CA ALA A 58 -87.68 0.72 -58.90
C ALA A 58 -87.85 -0.79 -58.65
N PRO A 59 -87.41 -1.67 -59.56
CA PRO A 59 -87.63 -3.11 -59.44
C PRO A 59 -87.04 -3.68 -58.13
N ALA A 60 -87.81 -4.56 -57.48
CA ALA A 60 -87.49 -5.15 -56.17
C ALA A 60 -86.32 -6.14 -56.20
N SER A 61 -85.89 -6.58 -57.40
CA SER A 61 -84.69 -7.37 -57.62
C SER A 61 -83.71 -6.60 -58.51
N PRO A 62 -82.39 -6.73 -58.28
CA PRO A 62 -81.40 -6.17 -59.18
C PRO A 62 -81.65 -6.72 -60.59
N GLN A 63 -81.96 -5.85 -61.54
CA GLN A 63 -82.03 -6.27 -62.93
C GLN A 63 -80.61 -6.56 -63.40
N VAL A 64 -80.40 -7.80 -63.87
CA VAL A 64 -79.16 -8.19 -64.54
C VAL A 64 -79.16 -7.42 -65.88
N MET A 65 -78.51 -6.26 -65.91
CA MET A 65 -78.22 -5.61 -67.18
C MET A 65 -77.18 -6.49 -67.88
N ALA A 66 -77.58 -7.16 -68.95
CA ALA A 66 -76.64 -7.79 -69.86
C ALA A 66 -75.64 -6.72 -70.31
N LEU A 67 -74.40 -6.80 -69.82
CA LEU A 67 -73.34 -5.94 -70.31
C LEU A 67 -73.20 -6.21 -71.82
N SER A 68 -73.03 -5.16 -72.61
CA SER A 68 -72.57 -5.36 -73.98
C SER A 68 -71.20 -6.03 -73.92
N THR A 69 -70.86 -6.84 -74.93
CA THR A 69 -69.55 -7.52 -75.03
C THR A 69 -68.39 -6.53 -74.86
N SER A 70 -68.56 -5.28 -75.34
CA SER A 70 -67.61 -4.18 -75.16
C SER A 70 -67.46 -3.74 -73.70
N ALA A 71 -68.54 -3.67 -72.93
CA ALA A 71 -68.50 -3.31 -71.52
C ALA A 71 -67.84 -4.42 -70.68
N MET A 72 -68.05 -5.70 -71.05
CA MET A 72 -67.38 -6.84 -70.41
C MET A 72 -65.87 -6.78 -70.62
N VAL A 73 -65.43 -6.51 -71.85
CA VAL A 73 -64.00 -6.36 -72.17
C VAL A 73 -63.39 -5.22 -71.35
N HIS A 74 -64.06 -4.07 -71.28
CA HIS A 74 -63.57 -2.92 -70.52
C HIS A 74 -63.51 -3.20 -69.00
N GLN A 75 -64.46 -3.96 -68.45
CA GLN A 75 -64.44 -4.36 -67.05
C GLN A 75 -63.34 -5.40 -66.76
N ALA A 76 -63.13 -6.35 -67.67
CA ALA A 76 -62.04 -7.32 -67.58
C ALA A 76 -60.66 -6.64 -67.66
N GLU A 77 -60.49 -5.64 -68.54
CA GLU A 77 -59.29 -4.82 -68.64
C GLU A 77 -59.04 -4.00 -67.35
N SER A 78 -60.09 -3.42 -66.77
CA SER A 78 -60.02 -2.72 -65.49
C SER A 78 -59.53 -3.63 -64.37
N LEU A 79 -60.14 -4.82 -64.22
CA LEU A 79 -59.75 -5.81 -63.21
C LEU A 79 -58.32 -6.33 -63.45
N LEU A 80 -57.91 -6.53 -64.70
CA LEU A 80 -56.53 -6.90 -65.04
C LEU A 80 -55.54 -5.79 -64.66
N SER A 81 -55.92 -4.53 -64.83
CA SER A 81 -55.08 -3.39 -64.43
C SER A 81 -54.95 -3.26 -62.92
N GLU A 82 -56.05 -3.49 -62.17
CA GLU A 82 -56.05 -3.53 -60.71
C GLU A 82 -55.21 -4.70 -60.18
N MET A 83 -55.39 -5.91 -60.72
CA MET A 83 -54.59 -7.08 -60.32
C MET A 83 -53.09 -6.89 -60.57
N LYS A 84 -52.71 -6.23 -61.67
CA LYS A 84 -51.30 -5.91 -61.94
C LYS A 84 -50.76 -4.92 -60.90
N ARG A 85 -51.52 -3.88 -60.58
CA ARG A 85 -51.13 -2.89 -59.57
C ARG A 85 -50.97 -3.52 -58.19
N GLU A 86 -51.93 -4.32 -57.75
CA GLU A 86 -51.87 -5.03 -56.48
C GLU A 86 -50.68 -6.01 -56.42
N ARG A 87 -50.41 -6.73 -57.53
CA ARG A 87 -49.23 -7.60 -57.62
C ARG A 87 -47.93 -6.82 -57.43
N ASP A 88 -47.80 -5.65 -58.07
CA ASP A 88 -46.62 -4.81 -57.97
C ASP A 88 -46.45 -4.24 -56.55
N GLU A 89 -47.55 -3.85 -55.90
CA GLU A 89 -47.56 -3.44 -54.49
C GLU A 89 -47.15 -4.58 -53.55
N ILE A 90 -47.68 -5.80 -53.75
CA ILE A 90 -47.30 -6.99 -52.98
C ILE A 90 -45.81 -7.31 -53.17
N LEU A 91 -45.29 -7.23 -54.40
CA LEU A 91 -43.86 -7.43 -54.68
C LEU A 91 -42.99 -6.38 -53.99
N SER A 92 -43.44 -5.12 -53.97
CA SER A 92 -42.77 -4.03 -53.26
C SER A 92 -42.70 -4.30 -51.76
N ILE A 93 -43.84 -4.66 -51.15
CA ILE A 93 -43.94 -5.00 -49.73
C ILE A 93 -43.05 -6.20 -49.41
N TYR A 94 -43.11 -7.26 -50.21
CA TYR A 94 -42.28 -8.46 -50.03
C TYR A 94 -40.78 -8.13 -50.01
N ASN A 95 -40.33 -7.31 -50.96
CA ASN A 95 -38.93 -6.87 -51.03
C ASN A 95 -38.54 -6.01 -49.81
N LEU A 96 -39.43 -5.13 -49.35
CA LEU A 96 -39.21 -4.33 -48.15
C LEU A 96 -39.10 -5.22 -46.90
N THR A 97 -40.03 -6.16 -46.71
CA THR A 97 -40.01 -7.11 -45.59
C THR A 97 -38.76 -7.96 -45.60
N ARG A 98 -38.32 -8.42 -46.78
CA ARG A 98 -37.06 -9.17 -46.93
C ARG A 98 -35.86 -8.34 -46.48
N LYS A 99 -35.77 -7.08 -46.90
CA LYS A 99 -34.70 -6.16 -46.46
C LYS A 99 -34.74 -5.95 -44.94
N MET A 100 -35.92 -5.73 -44.38
CA MET A 100 -36.09 -5.57 -42.92
C MET A 100 -35.66 -6.82 -42.15
N ALA A 101 -35.94 -8.02 -42.66
CA ALA A 101 -35.50 -9.28 -42.04
C ALA A 101 -33.97 -9.42 -42.03
N VAL A 102 -33.30 -9.01 -43.12
CA VAL A 102 -31.83 -8.97 -43.20
C VAL A 102 -31.26 -7.98 -42.17
N TYR A 103 -31.77 -6.76 -42.12
CA TYR A 103 -31.34 -5.76 -41.14
C TYR A 103 -31.58 -6.20 -39.70
N ALA A 104 -32.71 -6.85 -39.41
CA ALA A 104 -32.99 -7.40 -38.08
C ALA A 104 -31.99 -8.50 -37.70
N SER A 105 -31.62 -9.35 -38.65
CA SER A 105 -30.60 -10.39 -38.44
C SER A 105 -29.21 -9.79 -38.19
N GLU A 106 -28.80 -8.78 -38.97
CA GLU A 106 -27.54 -8.06 -38.78
C GLU A 106 -27.49 -7.33 -37.44
N ASN A 107 -28.55 -6.62 -37.07
CA ASN A 107 -28.62 -5.97 -35.77
C ASN A 107 -28.56 -6.98 -34.61
N ALA A 108 -29.19 -8.15 -34.76
CA ALA A 108 -29.12 -9.20 -33.77
C ALA A 108 -27.72 -9.84 -33.65
N SER A 109 -26.94 -9.91 -34.73
CA SER A 109 -25.55 -10.39 -34.67
C SER A 109 -24.62 -9.35 -34.04
N ILE A 110 -24.78 -8.07 -34.39
CA ILE A 110 -24.05 -6.96 -33.77
C ILE A 110 -24.32 -6.91 -32.27
N ALA A 111 -25.59 -6.98 -31.86
CA ALA A 111 -25.96 -6.98 -30.45
C ALA A 111 -25.34 -8.14 -29.66
N ARG A 112 -25.27 -9.34 -30.26
CA ARG A 112 -24.58 -10.49 -29.64
C ARG A 112 -23.09 -10.25 -29.49
N SER A 113 -22.42 -9.78 -30.54
CA SER A 113 -20.99 -9.48 -30.49
C SER A 113 -20.66 -8.40 -29.44
N MET A 114 -21.50 -7.37 -29.33
CA MET A 114 -21.37 -6.34 -28.31
C MET A 114 -21.55 -6.91 -26.89
N ALA A 115 -22.51 -7.81 -26.69
CA ALA A 115 -22.73 -8.46 -25.40
C ALA A 115 -21.55 -9.35 -24.99
N GLU A 116 -21.01 -10.15 -25.92
CA GLU A 116 -19.81 -10.97 -25.68
C GLU A 116 -18.59 -10.11 -25.34
N SER A 117 -18.39 -9.00 -26.05
CA SER A 117 -17.31 -8.05 -25.78
C SER A 117 -17.47 -7.38 -24.40
N ALA A 118 -18.70 -6.99 -24.04
CA ALA A 118 -18.99 -6.43 -22.73
C ALA A 118 -18.73 -7.43 -21.59
N GLU A 119 -19.10 -8.69 -21.77
CA GLU A 119 -18.82 -9.76 -20.80
C GLU A 119 -17.31 -9.99 -20.64
N MET A 120 -16.56 -10.05 -21.75
CA MET A 120 -15.12 -10.21 -21.70
C MET A 120 -14.44 -9.03 -20.99
N ASN A 121 -14.88 -7.80 -21.26
CA ASN A 121 -14.36 -6.61 -20.58
C ASN A 121 -14.70 -6.61 -19.09
N ALA A 122 -15.91 -7.04 -18.71
CA ALA A 122 -16.30 -7.16 -17.30
C ALA A 122 -15.40 -8.17 -16.55
N ARG A 123 -15.14 -9.35 -17.15
CA ARG A 123 -14.24 -10.36 -16.57
C ARG A 123 -12.80 -9.84 -16.42
N ARG A 124 -12.31 -9.10 -17.41
CA ARG A 124 -10.98 -8.46 -17.35
C ARG A 124 -10.92 -7.41 -16.24
N ALA A 125 -11.96 -6.59 -16.09
CA ALA A 125 -12.05 -5.59 -15.03
C ALA A 125 -12.09 -6.24 -13.64
N GLU A 126 -12.84 -7.34 -13.48
CA GLU A 126 -12.88 -8.12 -12.23
C GLU A 126 -11.51 -8.70 -11.87
N THR A 127 -10.82 -9.29 -12.86
CA THR A 127 -9.47 -9.84 -12.68
C THR A 127 -8.49 -8.74 -12.27
N SER A 128 -8.51 -7.60 -12.97
CA SER A 128 -7.65 -6.45 -12.66
C SER A 128 -7.95 -5.87 -11.27
N ALA A 129 -9.22 -5.77 -10.87
CA ALA A 129 -9.59 -5.32 -9.54
C ALA A 129 -9.11 -6.28 -8.44
N TYR A 130 -9.16 -7.59 -8.69
CA TYR A 130 -8.62 -8.60 -7.79
C TYR A 130 -7.10 -8.45 -7.63
N GLU A 131 -6.36 -8.32 -8.72
CA GLU A 131 -4.90 -8.11 -8.72
C GLU A 131 -4.52 -6.83 -7.96
N CYS A 132 -5.21 -5.72 -8.22
CA CYS A 132 -5.02 -4.47 -7.47
C CYS A 132 -5.23 -4.64 -5.97
N ARG A 133 -6.24 -5.43 -5.55
CA ARG A 133 -6.50 -5.69 -4.14
C ARG A 133 -5.39 -6.51 -3.49
N VAL A 134 -4.87 -7.52 -4.19
CA VAL A 134 -3.73 -8.33 -3.71
C VAL A 134 -2.50 -7.44 -3.52
N ALA A 135 -2.15 -6.63 -4.53
CA ALA A 135 -1.03 -5.71 -4.45
C ALA A 135 -1.17 -4.67 -3.32
N LEU A 136 -2.39 -4.20 -3.06
CA LEU A 136 -2.67 -3.28 -1.95
C LEU A 136 -2.43 -3.94 -0.59
N ASN A 137 -2.91 -5.18 -0.40
CA ASN A 137 -2.67 -5.93 0.84
C ASN A 137 -1.16 -6.18 1.07
N GLU A 138 -0.41 -6.52 0.02
CA GLU A 138 1.04 -6.67 0.10
C GLU A 138 1.71 -5.35 0.51
N THR A 139 1.28 -4.24 -0.08
CA THR A 139 1.79 -2.90 0.26
C THR A 139 1.51 -2.55 1.72
N GLU A 140 0.32 -2.88 2.24
CA GLU A 140 -0.01 -2.68 3.65
C GLU A 140 0.84 -3.53 4.59
N SER A 141 1.13 -4.79 4.22
CA SER A 141 2.03 -5.67 4.97
C SER A 141 3.43 -5.08 5.05
N VAL A 142 4.00 -4.69 3.89
CA VAL A 142 5.33 -4.06 3.82
C VAL A 142 5.37 -2.77 4.63
N ARG A 143 4.33 -1.94 4.57
CA ARG A 143 4.23 -0.71 5.38
C ARG A 143 4.28 -1.01 6.88
N SER A 144 3.60 -2.06 7.34
CA SER A 144 3.60 -2.49 8.74
C SER A 144 5.02 -2.90 9.19
N GLU A 145 5.72 -3.68 8.36
CA GLU A 145 7.10 -4.10 8.64
C GLU A 145 8.06 -2.91 8.71
N ILE A 146 7.95 -1.95 7.77
CA ILE A 146 8.75 -0.71 7.78
C ILE A 146 8.54 0.07 9.08
N LEU A 147 7.31 0.19 9.56
CA LEU A 147 7.01 0.87 10.83
C LEU A 147 7.62 0.15 12.03
N SER A 148 7.63 -1.18 12.02
CA SER A 148 8.29 -2.00 13.05
C SER A 148 9.81 -1.75 13.07
N ILE A 149 10.45 -1.81 11.90
CA ILE A 149 11.89 -1.56 11.73
C ILE A 149 12.26 -0.14 12.16
N TYR A 150 11.45 0.85 11.77
CA TYR A 150 11.65 2.24 12.18
C TYR A 150 11.64 2.40 13.70
N ASN A 151 10.64 1.78 14.37
CA ASN A 151 10.53 1.83 15.83
C ASN A 151 11.71 1.14 16.53
N LEU A 152 12.17 0.00 16.00
CA LEU A 152 13.35 -0.69 16.53
C LEU A 152 14.61 0.16 16.37
N THR A 153 14.81 0.74 15.19
CA THR A 153 15.96 1.63 14.90
C THR A 153 15.98 2.83 15.84
N ARG A 154 14.82 3.45 16.09
CA ARG A 154 14.70 4.56 17.04
C ARG A 154 15.09 4.14 18.46
N LYS A 155 14.65 2.97 18.94
CA LYS A 155 15.04 2.44 20.26
C LYS A 155 16.55 2.21 20.34
N MET A 156 17.15 1.60 19.31
CA MET A 156 18.60 1.37 19.26
C MET A 156 19.39 2.67 19.28
N ALA A 157 18.93 3.72 18.60
CA ALA A 157 19.58 5.03 18.62
C ALA A 157 19.58 5.66 20.03
N VAL A 158 18.48 5.51 20.78
CA VAL A 158 18.41 5.97 22.18
C VAL A 158 19.42 5.21 23.05
N TYR A 159 19.43 3.88 22.99
CA TYR A 159 20.38 3.06 23.75
C TYR A 159 21.84 3.39 23.40
N ALA A 160 22.15 3.61 22.12
CA ALA A 160 23.49 4.01 21.69
C ALA A 160 23.89 5.36 22.28
N SER A 161 22.97 6.33 22.33
CA SER A 161 23.20 7.64 22.94
C SER A 161 23.43 7.54 24.45
N GLU A 162 22.65 6.70 25.15
CA GLU A 162 22.83 6.45 26.59
C GLU A 162 24.19 5.82 26.88
N ASN A 163 24.57 4.78 26.13
CA ASN A 163 25.87 4.13 26.28
C ASN A 163 27.03 5.10 25.99
N ALA A 164 26.89 5.96 24.98
CA ALA A 164 27.89 6.99 24.70
C ALA A 164 28.01 8.01 25.84
N SER A 165 26.90 8.37 26.49
CA SER A 165 26.90 9.25 27.66
C SER A 165 27.63 8.60 28.85
N ILE A 166 27.34 7.33 29.13
CA ILE A 166 28.00 6.56 30.19
C ILE A 166 29.50 6.47 29.92
N ALA A 167 29.91 6.14 28.68
CA ALA A 167 31.30 6.05 28.31
C ALA A 167 32.05 7.39 28.49
N ARG A 168 31.42 8.53 28.17
CA ARG A 168 32.00 9.86 28.44
C ARG A 168 32.16 10.10 29.93
N SER A 169 31.13 9.82 30.73
CA SER A 169 31.20 10.00 32.18
C SER A 169 32.32 9.15 32.81
N MET A 170 32.48 7.91 32.34
CA MET A 170 33.58 7.04 32.77
C MET A 170 34.95 7.61 32.37
N ALA A 171 35.08 8.15 31.16
CA ALA A 171 36.32 8.76 30.69
C ALA A 171 36.70 10.01 31.51
N GLU A 172 35.72 10.87 31.80
CA GLU A 172 35.91 12.05 32.66
C GLU A 172 36.33 11.66 34.08
N SER A 173 35.71 10.62 34.64
CA SER A 173 36.08 10.09 35.95
C SER A 173 37.50 9.52 35.96
N ALA A 174 37.86 8.77 34.92
CA ALA A 174 39.21 8.23 34.77
C ALA A 174 40.26 9.35 34.64
N GLU A 175 39.99 10.40 33.86
CA GLU A 175 40.88 11.55 33.74
C GLU A 175 41.06 12.26 35.08
N MET A 176 39.98 12.48 35.83
CA MET A 176 40.05 13.10 37.15
C MET A 176 40.89 12.27 38.13
N ASN A 177 40.73 10.94 38.13
CA ASN A 177 41.52 10.04 38.96
C ASN A 177 42.99 10.04 38.55
N ALA A 178 43.30 10.09 37.24
CA ALA A 178 44.67 10.20 36.75
C ALA A 178 45.34 11.50 37.22
N ARG A 179 44.64 12.64 37.13
CA ARG A 179 45.14 13.94 37.65
C ARG A 179 45.39 13.90 39.15
N ARG A 180 44.49 13.28 39.94
CA ARG A 180 44.69 13.11 41.39
C ARG A 180 45.91 12.24 41.69
N ALA A 181 46.10 11.16 40.94
CA ALA A 181 47.27 10.29 41.08
C ALA A 181 48.57 11.04 40.73
N GLU A 182 48.57 11.86 39.69
CA GLU A 182 49.71 12.72 39.33
C GLU A 182 50.06 13.70 40.47
N THR A 183 49.06 14.40 41.02
CA THR A 183 49.28 15.30 42.16
C THR A 183 49.83 14.56 43.37
N SER A 184 49.27 13.39 43.71
CA SER A 184 49.74 12.59 44.84
C SER A 184 51.17 12.09 44.62
N ALA A 185 51.52 11.67 43.40
CA ALA A 185 52.88 11.27 43.07
C ALA A 185 53.87 12.44 43.18
N TYR A 186 53.46 13.65 42.78
CA TYR A 186 54.24 14.87 42.95
C TYR A 186 54.51 15.17 44.44
N GLU A 187 53.48 15.11 45.27
CA GLU A 187 53.60 15.32 46.73
C GLU A 187 54.53 14.29 47.38
N CYS A 188 54.38 13.00 47.05
CA CYS A 188 55.28 11.95 47.53
C CYS A 188 56.74 12.22 47.13
N ARG A 189 56.98 12.70 45.91
CA ARG A 189 58.33 13.04 45.44
C ARG A 189 58.93 14.20 46.25
N VAL A 190 58.14 15.22 46.56
CA VAL A 190 58.60 16.34 47.41
C VAL A 190 58.98 15.83 48.80
N ALA A 191 58.12 15.04 49.44
CA ALA A 191 58.38 14.46 50.76
C ALA A 191 59.63 13.55 50.77
N LEU A 192 59.86 12.79 49.69
CA LEU A 192 61.06 11.97 49.55
C LEU A 192 62.33 12.83 49.49
N ASN A 193 62.32 13.90 48.69
CA ASN A 193 63.46 14.82 48.61
C ASN A 193 63.76 15.48 49.96
N GLU A 194 62.73 15.89 50.71
CA GLU A 194 62.88 16.42 52.06
C GLU A 194 63.52 15.38 53.00
N THR A 195 63.05 14.14 52.93
CA THR A 195 63.60 13.02 53.72
C THR A 195 65.06 12.75 53.36
N GLU A 196 65.43 12.80 52.08
CA GLU A 196 66.82 12.65 51.63
C GLU A 196 67.72 13.78 52.14
N SER A 197 67.22 15.02 52.15
CA SER A 197 67.93 16.17 52.72
C SER A 197 68.20 15.98 54.21
N VAL A 198 67.16 15.65 54.98
CA VAL A 198 67.28 15.38 56.43
C VAL A 198 68.25 14.23 56.70
N ARG A 199 68.19 13.15 55.89
CA ARG A 199 69.13 12.03 56.01
C ARG A 199 70.58 12.48 55.79
N SER A 200 70.83 13.33 54.80
CA SER A 200 72.17 13.88 54.53
C SER A 200 72.70 14.70 55.71
N GLU A 201 71.85 15.53 56.31
CA GLU A 201 72.19 16.32 57.51
C GLU A 201 72.54 15.42 58.70
N ILE A 202 71.72 14.39 58.97
CA ILE A 202 71.98 13.42 60.05
C ILE A 202 73.33 12.71 59.83
N LEU A 203 73.64 12.30 58.60
CA LEU A 203 74.93 11.67 58.29
C LEU A 203 76.11 12.62 58.52
N SER A 204 75.97 13.90 58.18
CA SER A 204 76.98 14.92 58.45
C SER A 204 77.23 15.09 59.95
N ILE A 205 76.15 15.23 60.74
CA ILE A 205 76.23 15.33 62.20
C ILE A 205 76.89 14.09 62.79
N TYR A 206 76.44 12.89 62.40
CA TYR A 206 77.01 11.64 62.87
C TYR A 206 78.53 11.57 62.63
N ASN A 207 78.98 11.93 61.42
CA ASN A 207 80.40 11.94 61.09
C ASN A 207 81.19 12.97 61.91
N LEU A 208 80.61 14.15 62.16
CA LEU A 208 81.22 15.17 63.01
C LEU A 208 81.34 14.68 64.46
N THR A 209 80.25 14.14 65.03
CA THR A 209 80.23 13.57 66.39
C THR A 209 81.25 12.45 66.52
N ARG A 210 81.35 11.56 65.53
CA ARG A 210 82.36 10.48 65.50
C ARG A 210 83.78 11.05 65.53
N LYS A 211 84.09 12.07 64.72
CA LYS A 211 85.42 12.73 64.73
C LYS A 211 85.71 13.36 66.09
N MET A 212 84.76 14.06 66.68
CA MET A 212 84.91 14.66 68.02
C MET A 212 85.16 13.59 69.09
N ALA A 213 84.46 12.45 69.03
CA ALA A 213 84.67 11.35 69.96
C ALA A 213 86.08 10.75 69.85
N VAL A 214 86.63 10.61 68.64
CA VAL A 214 88.02 10.18 68.41
C VAL A 214 89.00 11.18 69.04
N TYR A 215 88.87 12.48 68.74
CA TYR A 215 89.72 13.50 69.35
C TYR A 215 89.64 13.55 70.87
N ALA A 216 88.44 13.41 71.44
CA ALA A 216 88.25 13.34 72.88
C ALA A 216 88.94 12.11 73.49
N SER A 217 88.87 10.96 72.82
CA SER A 217 89.55 9.73 73.23
C SER A 217 91.07 9.88 73.21
N GLU A 218 91.62 10.48 72.14
CA GLU A 218 93.05 10.79 72.01
C GLU A 218 93.50 11.74 73.12
N ASN A 219 92.79 12.85 73.35
CA ASN A 219 93.11 13.80 74.43
C ASN A 219 93.05 13.14 75.82
N ALA A 220 92.07 12.27 76.06
CA ALA A 220 91.98 11.52 77.31
C ALA A 220 93.12 10.50 77.47
N SER A 221 93.64 9.94 76.37
CA SER A 221 94.82 9.07 76.40
C SER A 221 96.10 9.86 76.70
N ILE A 222 96.25 11.05 76.10
CA ILE A 222 97.37 11.96 76.40
C ILE A 222 97.33 12.38 77.86
N ALA A 223 96.18 12.83 78.37
CA ALA A 223 96.02 13.21 79.77
C ALA A 223 96.35 12.07 80.74
N ARG A 224 95.94 10.83 80.42
CA ARG A 224 96.33 9.64 81.19
C ARG A 224 97.84 9.42 81.18
N SER A 225 98.48 9.45 80.02
CA SER A 225 99.93 9.29 79.92
C SER A 225 100.71 10.38 80.69
N MET A 226 100.21 11.63 80.68
CA MET A 226 100.78 12.73 81.46
C MET A 226 100.63 12.49 82.96
N ALA A 227 99.46 12.00 83.40
CA ALA A 227 99.21 11.66 84.81
C ALA A 227 100.11 10.50 85.28
N GLU A 228 100.24 9.43 84.49
CA GLU A 228 101.16 8.31 84.76
C GLU A 228 102.61 8.78 84.84
N SER A 229 103.05 9.64 83.92
CA SER A 229 104.39 10.24 83.96
C SER A 229 104.60 11.11 85.20
N ALA A 230 103.59 11.88 85.60
CA ALA A 230 103.64 12.70 86.81
C ALA A 230 103.73 11.83 88.08
N GLU A 231 102.95 10.74 88.14
CA GLU A 231 103.00 9.78 89.25
C GLU A 231 104.37 9.09 89.34
N MET A 232 104.94 8.65 88.20
CA MET A 232 106.28 8.06 88.16
C MET A 232 107.34 9.05 88.67
N ASN A 233 107.24 10.32 88.26
CA ASN A 233 108.14 11.38 88.74
C ASN A 233 107.97 11.63 90.24
N ALA A 234 106.74 11.62 90.76
CA ALA A 234 106.47 11.74 92.20
C ALA A 234 107.06 10.57 92.99
N ARG A 235 106.86 9.31 92.53
CA ARG A 235 107.46 8.12 93.16
C ARG A 235 108.98 8.18 93.14
N ARG A 236 109.58 8.64 92.03
CA ARG A 236 111.03 8.88 91.95
C ARG A 236 111.48 9.91 92.98
N ALA A 237 110.77 11.02 93.12
CA ALA A 237 111.08 12.05 94.11
C ALA A 237 110.94 11.52 95.56
N GLU A 238 109.91 10.73 95.86
CA GLU A 238 109.73 10.06 97.16
C GLU A 238 110.86 9.08 97.44
N THR A 239 111.25 8.28 96.45
CA THR A 239 112.38 7.33 96.58
C THR A 239 113.67 8.09 96.84
N SER A 240 113.97 9.13 96.05
CA SER A 240 115.13 10.01 96.27
C SER A 240 115.11 10.67 97.66
N ALA A 241 113.94 11.09 98.15
CA ALA A 241 113.80 11.67 99.48
C ALA A 241 114.02 10.63 100.60
N TYR A 242 113.56 9.39 100.40
CA TYR A 242 113.80 8.28 101.33
C TYR A 242 115.28 7.87 101.37
N GLU A 243 115.92 7.74 100.21
CA GLU A 243 117.38 7.50 100.09
C GLU A 243 118.18 8.60 100.79
N PHE A 244 117.81 9.87 100.58
CA PHE A 244 118.42 11.01 101.26
C PHE A 244 118.25 10.93 102.79
N ARG A 245 117.06 10.54 103.29
CA ARG A 245 116.81 10.34 104.72
C ARG A 245 117.64 9.19 105.31
N MET A 246 117.78 8.07 104.60
CA MET A 246 118.62 6.95 105.03
C MET A 246 120.10 7.35 105.10
N ALA A 247 120.59 8.14 104.15
CA ALA A 247 121.94 8.68 104.18
C ALA A 247 122.20 9.56 105.41
N ILE A 248 121.20 10.35 105.84
CA ILE A 248 121.29 11.16 107.08
C ILE A 248 121.32 10.27 108.33
N ASN A 249 120.45 9.25 108.43
CA ASN A 249 120.34 8.41 109.63
C ASN A 249 121.50 7.41 109.81
N THR A 250 122.24 7.09 108.75
CA THR A 250 123.45 6.25 108.82
C THR A 250 124.73 7.05 109.13
N SER A 251 124.61 8.37 109.22
CA SER A 251 125.71 9.31 109.52
C SER A 251 125.70 9.81 110.97
N SER A 252 124.97 9.14 111.86
CA SER A 252 124.90 9.39 113.32
C SER A 252 125.58 8.25 114.09
#